data_AF-A0A838GGX3-F1
#
_entry.id   AF-A0A838GGX3-F1
#
_cell.length_a   1.000
_cell.length_b   1.000
_cell.length_c   1.000
_cell.angle_alpha   90.00
_cell.angle_beta   90.00
_cell.angle_gamma   90.00
#
_symmetry.space_group_name_H-M   'P 1'
#
loop_
_entity.id
_entity.type
_entity.pdbx_description
1 polymer ?
#
loop_
_entity_poly.entity_id
_entity_poly.type
_entity_poly.pdbx_seq_one_letter_code
_entity_poly.pdbx_strand_id
1 'polypeptide(L)' 'MDVLDRLLGHDHWATVQLLELSRILTDEQLDQPFDIGHRTLRATFEHMIFNVEFWTGVMAGQPVDAPRDGSPLA' A
#
# COMPACT_ATOMS: atom_id res chain seq x y z
N MET A 1 -19.42 13.08 -4.63
CA MET A 1 -18.86 13.11 -3.26
C MET A 1 -19.77 12.40 -2.28
N ASP A 2 -19.78 11.08 -2.39
CA ASP A 2 -20.38 10.16 -1.42
C ASP A 2 -19.36 9.70 -0.35
N VAL A 3 -19.67 8.64 0.38
CA VAL A 3 -18.75 8.09 1.41
C VAL A 3 -17.54 7.40 0.79
N LEU A 4 -17.69 6.74 -0.36
CA LEU A 4 -16.61 6.06 -1.05
C LEU A 4 -15.61 7.08 -1.61
N ASP A 5 -16.11 8.16 -2.22
CA ASP A 5 -15.28 9.27 -2.69
C ASP A 5 -14.41 9.85 -1.57
N ARG A 6 -14.95 9.96 -0.35
CA ARG A 6 -14.22 10.48 0.81
C ARG A 6 -13.16 9.50 1.31
N LEU A 7 -13.50 8.22 1.40
CA LEU A 7 -12.58 7.18 1.88
C LEU A 7 -11.42 7.00 0.93
N LEU A 8 -11.70 6.85 -0.38
CA LEU A 8 -10.66 6.68 -1.40
C LEU A 8 -9.85 7.97 -1.59
N GLY A 9 -10.48 9.14 -1.52
CA GLY A 9 -9.78 10.42 -1.55
C GLY A 9 -8.84 10.60 -0.36
N HIS A 10 -9.27 10.23 0.85
CA HIS A 10 -8.43 10.27 2.05
C HIS A 10 -7.28 9.26 1.97
N ASP A 11 -7.56 8.02 1.56
CA ASP A 11 -6.54 6.97 1.41
C ASP A 11 -5.44 7.39 0.44
N HIS A 12 -5.83 7.91 -0.73
CA HIS A 12 -4.90 8.46 -1.71
C HIS A 12 -4.09 9.64 -1.13
N TRP A 13 -4.75 10.62 -0.48
CA TRP A 13 -4.06 11.76 0.13
C TRP A 13 -3.05 11.30 1.18
N ALA A 14 -3.45 10.42 2.10
CA ALA A 14 -2.60 9.92 3.18
C ALA A 14 -1.38 9.17 2.63
N THR A 15 -1.57 8.29 1.65
CA THR A 15 -0.49 7.56 0.99
C THR A 15 0.51 8.52 0.34
N VAL A 16 0.03 9.53 -0.39
CA VAL A 16 0.91 10.56 -0.98
C VAL A 16 1.68 11.33 0.10
N GLN A 17 1.04 11.73 1.21
CA GLN A 17 1.76 12.42 2.29
C GLN A 17 2.89 11.57 2.88
N LEU A 18 2.65 10.27 3.08
CA LEU A 18 3.68 9.36 3.58
C LEU A 18 4.85 9.23 2.60
N LEU A 19 4.56 9.05 1.30
CA LEU A 19 5.60 8.95 0.27
C LEU A 19 6.43 10.24 0.17
N GLU A 20 5.80 11.41 0.24
CA GLU A 20 6.51 12.69 0.21
C GLU A 20 7.42 12.89 1.43
N LEU A 21 6.95 12.54 2.62
CA LEU A 21 7.77 12.58 3.84
C LEU A 21 8.95 11.61 3.76
N SER A 22 8.77 10.47 3.11
CA SER A 22 9.82 9.46 2.93
C SER A 22 10.81 9.78 1.80
N ARG A 23 10.58 10.82 0.98
CA ARG A 23 11.43 11.17 -0.18
C ARG A 23 12.89 11.46 0.17
N ILE A 24 13.17 11.84 1.42
CA ILE A 24 14.52 12.15 1.91
C ILE A 24 15.29 10.93 2.42
N LEU A 25 14.61 9.79 2.55
CA LEU A 25 15.20 8.57 3.11
C LEU A 25 16.06 7.86 2.06
N THR A 26 17.15 7.24 2.51
CA THR A 26 17.92 6.32 1.67
C THR A 26 17.23 4.97 1.57
N ASP A 27 17.65 4.12 0.62
CA ASP A 27 17.13 2.77 0.50
C ASP A 27 17.34 1.96 1.78
N GLU A 28 18.50 2.08 2.44
CA GLU A 28 18.76 1.39 3.70
C GLU A 28 17.82 1.83 4.83
N GLN A 29 17.39 3.10 4.82
CA GLN A 29 16.43 3.61 5.79
C GLN A 29 15.00 3.15 5.48
N LEU A 30 14.64 3.03 4.20
CA LEU A 30 13.36 2.46 3.78
C LEU A 30 13.26 0.96 4.15
N ASP A 31 14.40 0.27 4.13
CA ASP A 31 14.52 -1.16 4.41
C ASP A 31 14.92 -1.48 5.86
N GLN A 32 14.98 -0.46 6.73
CA GLN A 32 15.21 -0.65 8.15
C GLN A 32 14.08 -1.49 8.77
N PRO A 33 14.39 -2.57 9.53
CA PRO A 33 13.38 -3.40 10.16
C PRO A 33 12.79 -2.76 11.42
N PHE A 34 11.48 -2.90 11.56
CA PHE A 34 10.67 -2.55 12.72
C PHE A 34 9.87 -3.79 13.18
N ASP A 35 9.56 -3.87 14.47
CA ASP A 35 8.75 -4.97 15.04
C ASP A 35 7.25 -4.65 14.98
N ILE A 36 6.77 -4.31 13.77
CA ILE A 36 5.36 -4.00 13.50
C ILE A 36 5.07 -4.15 12.01
N GLY A 37 3.82 -4.48 11.68
CA GLY A 37 3.29 -4.47 10.31
C GLY A 37 4.13 -5.33 9.35
N HIS A 38 4.43 -4.77 8.17
CA HIS A 38 5.26 -5.42 7.13
C HIS A 38 6.76 -5.31 7.37
N ARG A 39 7.17 -4.96 8.59
CA ARG A 39 8.55 -4.86 9.07
C ARG A 39 9.39 -3.75 8.46
N THR A 40 9.17 -3.32 7.22
CA THR A 40 9.88 -2.17 6.63
C THR A 40 8.90 -1.16 6.05
N LEU A 41 9.36 0.08 5.84
CA LEU A 41 8.55 1.10 5.17
C LEU A 41 8.27 0.70 3.72
N ARG A 42 9.29 0.19 3.01
CA ARG A 42 9.15 -0.27 1.63
C ARG A 42 8.06 -1.33 1.49
N ALA A 43 8.13 -2.39 2.28
CA ALA A 43 7.15 -3.47 2.24
C ALA A 43 5.74 -2.97 2.64
N THR A 44 5.66 -2.03 3.57
CA THR A 44 4.39 -1.42 3.97
C THR A 44 3.76 -0.64 2.81
N PHE A 45 4.52 0.20 2.11
CA PHE A 45 4.01 0.97 0.97
C PHE A 45 3.64 0.08 -0.21
N GLU A 46 4.46 -0.92 -0.53
CA GLU A 46 4.15 -1.92 -1.56
C GLU A 46 2.82 -2.61 -1.27
N HIS A 47 2.61 -3.05 -0.03
CA HIS A 47 1.35 -3.69 0.38
C HIS A 47 0.14 -2.74 0.29
N MET A 48 0.27 -1.49 0.76
CA MET A 48 -0.82 -0.51 0.70
C MET A 48 -1.27 -0.26 -0.74
N ILE A 49 -0.31 -0.01 -1.64
CA ILE A 49 -0.59 0.30 -3.04
C ILE A 49 -1.17 -0.93 -3.76
N PHE A 50 -0.55 -2.11 -3.56
CA PHE A 50 -1.01 -3.36 -4.16
C PHE A 50 -2.44 -3.72 -3.74
N ASN A 51 -2.79 -3.54 -2.46
CA ASN A 51 -4.12 -3.89 -1.97
C ASN A 51 -5.24 -3.13 -2.68
N VAL A 52 -5.04 -1.85 -3.00
CA VAL A 52 -6.04 -1.06 -3.71
C VAL A 52 -6.28 -1.64 -5.10
N GLU A 53 -5.22 -1.95 -5.84
CA GLU A 53 -5.32 -2.57 -7.17
C GLU A 53 -5.94 -3.97 -7.12
N PHE A 54 -5.45 -4.82 -6.21
CA PHE A 54 -5.90 -6.20 -6.06
C PHE A 54 -7.39 -6.26 -5.74
N TRP A 55 -7.85 -5.59 -4.68
CA TRP A 55 -9.25 -5.69 -4.27
C TRP A 55 -10.19 -4.99 -5.24
N THR A 56 -9.74 -3.91 -5.88
CA THR A 56 -10.52 -3.27 -6.97
C THR A 56 -10.68 -4.23 -8.15
N GLY A 57 -9.61 -4.94 -8.53
CA GLY A 57 -9.66 -5.96 -9.58
C GLY A 57 -10.61 -7.10 -9.23
N VAL A 58 -10.54 -7.63 -7.99
CA VAL A 58 -11.45 -8.68 -7.50
C VAL A 58 -12.91 -8.21 -7.57
N MET A 59 -13.22 -7.01 -7.05
CA MET A 59 -14.59 -6.46 -7.09
C MET A 59 -15.09 -6.21 -8.51
N ALA A 60 -14.19 -5.86 -9.42
CA ALA A 60 -14.48 -5.65 -10.84
C ALA A 60 -14.51 -6.95 -11.67
N GLY A 61 -14.20 -8.11 -11.07
CA GLY A 61 -14.10 -9.39 -11.77
C GLY A 61 -12.93 -9.46 -12.76
N GLN A 62 -11.90 -8.65 -12.54
CA GLN A 62 -10.69 -8.61 -13.37
C GLN A 62 -9.68 -9.65 -12.91
N PRO A 63 -8.81 -10.15 -13.81
CA PRO A 63 -7.67 -10.95 -13.39
C PRO A 63 -6.74 -10.09 -12.52
N VAL A 64 -6.28 -10.66 -11.41
CA VAL A 64 -5.40 -10.01 -10.43
C VAL A 64 -4.08 -10.76 -10.33
N ASP A 65 -2.99 -10.01 -10.15
CA ASP A 65 -1.67 -10.58 -9.92
C ASP A 65 -1.59 -11.23 -8.53
N ALA A 66 -0.74 -12.25 -8.40
CA ALA A 66 -0.46 -12.85 -7.11
C ALA A 66 0.33 -11.87 -6.21
N PRO A 67 0.12 -11.91 -4.87
CA PRO A 67 0.88 -11.09 -3.93
C PRO A 67 2.40 -11.29 -4.12
N ARG A 68 3.14 -10.18 -4.25
CA ARG A 68 4.60 -10.19 -4.48
C ARG A 68 5.41 -10.61 -3.26
N ASP A 69 4.84 -10.47 -2.08
CA ASP A 69 5.46 -10.77 -0.78
C ASP A 69 5.21 -12.22 -0.31
N GLY A 70 4.48 -13.02 -1.09
CA GLY A 70 4.11 -14.39 -0.72
C GLY A 70 3.11 -14.47 0.43
N SER A 71 2.49 -13.34 0.82
CA SER A 71 1.40 -13.32 1.80
C SER A 71 0.21 -14.13 1.26
N PRO A 72 -0.44 -14.96 2.10
CA PRO A 72 -1.64 -15.67 1.67
C PRO A 72 -2.72 -14.66 1.24
N LEU A 73 -3.48 -15.03 0.21
CA LEU A 73 -4.75 -14.36 -0.08
C LEU A 73 -5.61 -14.51 1.18
N ALA A 74 -5.87 -13.39 1.85
CA ALA A 74 -6.62 -13.34 3.10
C ALA A 74 -8.01 -13.98 2.97
#